data_AF-A0A955MZ85-F1
#
_entry.id   AF-A0A955MZ85-F1
#
_cell.length_a   1.000
_cell.length_b   1.000
_cell.length_c   1.000
_cell.angle_alpha   90.00
_cell.angle_beta   90.00
_cell.angle_gamma   90.00
#
_symmetry.space_group_name_H-M   'P 1'
#
loop_
_entity.id
_entity.type
_entity.pdbx_description
1 polymer ?
#
loop_
_entity_poly.entity_id
_entity_poly.type
_entity_poly.pdbx_seq_one_letter_code
_entity_poly.pdbx_strand_id
1 'polypeptide(L)' 'MNRPLRIAGYFVVSTYLFLLSQPVVGAEKALPPAIDRKVDYLSDVKPIFENNCYSCHGPSKQKSGFRLDAAP' A
#
# COMPACT_ATOMS: atom_id res chain seq x y z
N MET A 1 50.57 -22.40 -4.39
CA MET A 1 50.63 -21.15 -5.20
C MET A 1 49.25 -20.85 -5.82
N ASN A 2 48.15 -21.01 -5.06
CA ASN A 2 46.78 -21.02 -5.63
C ASN A 2 45.85 -20.01 -4.91
N ARG A 3 46.45 -19.14 -4.09
CA ARG A 3 45.76 -18.09 -3.32
C ARG A 3 45.13 -16.98 -4.19
N PRO A 4 45.71 -16.53 -5.33
CA PRO A 4 45.12 -15.43 -6.09
C PRO A 4 43.82 -15.83 -6.79
N LEU A 5 43.72 -17.09 -7.25
CA LEU A 5 42.53 -17.60 -7.94
C LEU A 5 41.34 -17.78 -6.98
N ARG A 6 41.60 -18.15 -5.72
CA ARG A 6 40.58 -18.23 -4.67
C ARG A 6 40.02 -16.85 -4.32
N ILE A 7 40.88 -15.85 -4.16
CA ILE A 7 40.48 -14.47 -3.84
C ILE A 7 39.63 -13.90 -5.00
N ALA A 8 40.05 -14.07 -6.25
CA ALA A 8 39.28 -13.65 -7.41
C ALA A 8 37.89 -14.30 -7.48
N GLY A 9 37.76 -15.57 -7.13
CA GLY A 9 36.48 -16.27 -7.05
C GLY A 9 35.54 -15.72 -5.98
N TYR A 10 36.06 -15.41 -4.78
CA TYR A 10 35.26 -14.78 -3.71
C TYR A 10 34.80 -13.38 -4.09
N PHE A 11 35.63 -12.61 -4.80
CA PHE A 11 35.22 -11.33 -5.34
C PHE A 11 34.04 -11.50 -6.30
N VAL A 12 34.14 -12.35 -7.32
CA VAL A 12 33.06 -12.56 -8.30
C VAL A 12 31.75 -13.01 -7.64
N VAL A 13 31.82 -13.97 -6.71
CA VAL A 13 30.63 -14.48 -5.99
C VAL A 13 30.01 -13.40 -5.11
N SER A 14 30.83 -12.63 -4.39
CA SER A 14 30.36 -11.54 -3.51
C SER A 14 29.69 -10.41 -4.30
N THR A 15 30.28 -9.98 -5.42
CA THR A 15 29.66 -8.96 -6.28
C THR A 15 28.34 -9.46 -6.88
N TYR A 16 28.27 -10.74 -7.27
CA TYR A 16 27.07 -11.33 -7.83
C TYR A 16 25.93 -11.43 -6.79
N LEU A 17 26.25 -11.81 -5.56
CA LEU A 17 25.32 -11.83 -4.43
C LEU A 17 24.79 -10.43 -4.10
N PHE A 18 25.65 -9.41 -4.13
CA PHE A 18 25.25 -8.02 -3.86
C PHE A 18 24.32 -7.44 -4.94
N LEU A 19 24.55 -7.79 -6.22
CA LEU A 19 23.66 -7.41 -7.33
C LEU A 19 22.26 -8.05 -7.20
N LEU A 20 22.18 -9.29 -6.72
CA LEU A 20 20.89 -9.98 -6.52
C LEU A 20 20.15 -9.54 -5.26
N SER A 21 20.81 -8.90 -4.31
CA SER A 21 20.22 -8.41 -3.06
C SER A 21 19.81 -6.94 -3.10
N GLN A 22 19.79 -6.31 -4.28
CA GLN A 22 19.31 -4.93 -4.35
C GLN A 22 17.83 -4.89 -3.93
N PRO A 23 17.47 -4.05 -2.93
CA PRO A 23 16.07 -3.79 -2.70
C PRO A 23 15.54 -3.16 -3.99
N VAL A 24 14.49 -3.76 -4.55
CA VAL A 24 13.67 -3.06 -5.54
C VAL A 24 13.16 -1.84 -4.79
N VAL A 25 13.78 -0.67 -5.02
CA VAL A 25 13.22 0.60 -4.57
C VAL A 25 11.88 0.64 -5.27
N GLY A 26 10.83 0.29 -4.53
CA GLY A 26 9.48 0.23 -5.06
C GLY A 26 9.24 1.58 -5.69
N ALA A 27 8.98 1.59 -6.99
CA ALA A 27 8.47 2.78 -7.66
C ALA A 27 7.30 3.24 -6.80
N GLU A 28 7.48 4.35 -6.09
CA GLU A 28 6.45 4.96 -5.28
C GLU A 28 5.34 5.28 -6.28
N LYS A 29 4.31 4.42 -6.30
CA LYS A 29 3.28 4.47 -7.31
C LYS A 29 2.57 5.79 -7.06
N ALA A 30 2.94 6.80 -7.86
CA ALA A 30 2.47 8.15 -7.68
C ALA A 30 0.95 8.08 -7.60
N LEU A 31 0.41 8.59 -6.49
CA LEU A 31 -1.02 8.71 -6.35
C LEU A 31 -1.53 9.51 -7.55
N PRO A 32 -2.73 9.18 -8.08
CA PRO A 32 -3.35 10.03 -9.08
C PRO A 32 -3.43 11.46 -8.53
N PRO A 33 -3.33 12.47 -9.41
CA PRO A 33 -3.45 13.86 -8.99
C PRO A 33 -4.75 14.07 -8.23
N ALA A 34 -4.72 14.97 -7.25
CA ALA A 34 -5.92 15.38 -6.54
C ALA A 34 -6.97 15.89 -7.54
N ILE A 35 -8.25 15.62 -7.24
CA ILE A 35 -9.35 16.09 -8.07
C ILE A 35 -9.49 17.62 -7.94
N ASP A 36 -9.68 18.31 -9.07
CA ASP A 36 -9.83 19.78 -9.12
C ASP A 36 -11.29 20.22 -8.95
N ARG A 37 -12.09 19.42 -8.23
CA ARG A 37 -13.48 19.73 -7.94
C ARG A 37 -13.76 19.52 -6.47
N LYS A 38 -14.80 20.19 -5.98
CA LYS A 38 -15.31 19.95 -4.64
C LYS A 38 -15.85 18.52 -4.55
N VAL A 39 -15.52 17.86 -3.44
CA VAL A 39 -16.13 16.58 -3.05
C VAL A 39 -17.52 16.86 -2.51
N ASP A 40 -18.49 16.10 -3.02
CA ASP A 40 -19.85 16.07 -2.49
C ASP A 40 -20.04 14.78 -1.68
N TYR A 41 -20.50 14.93 -0.44
CA TYR A 41 -20.63 13.78 0.46
C TYR A 41 -21.67 12.78 -0.04
N LEU A 42 -22.81 13.27 -0.54
CA LEU A 42 -23.92 12.40 -0.93
C LEU A 42 -23.61 11.61 -2.19
N SER A 43 -22.94 12.21 -3.17
CA SER A 43 -22.58 11.53 -4.41
C SER A 43 -21.26 10.77 -4.35
N ASP A 44 -20.24 11.29 -3.65
CA ASP A 44 -18.89 10.73 -3.69
C ASP A 44 -18.58 9.81 -2.50
N VAL A 45 -19.09 10.11 -1.30
CA VAL A 45 -18.67 9.45 -0.06
C VAL A 45 -19.70 8.45 0.46
N LYS A 46 -20.97 8.86 0.58
CA LYS A 46 -22.05 8.02 1.13
C LYS A 46 -22.17 6.66 0.43
N PRO A 47 -22.11 6.53 -0.90
CA PRO A 47 -22.22 5.22 -1.56
C PRO A 47 -21.08 4.26 -1.17
N ILE A 48 -19.88 4.80 -0.88
CA ILE A 48 -18.74 3.99 -0.43
C ILE A 48 -19.05 3.37 0.93
N PHE A 49 -19.60 4.16 1.87
CA PHE A 49 -19.97 3.66 3.20
C PHE A 49 -21.16 2.71 3.15
N GLU A 50 -22.13 2.96 2.28
CA GLU A 50 -23.29 2.10 2.10
C GLU A 50 -22.87 0.70 1.64
N ASN A 51 -21.97 0.62 0.66
CA ASN A 51 -21.52 -0.64 0.09
C ASN A 51 -20.55 -1.42 1.00
N ASN A 52 -19.74 -0.73 1.80
CA ASN A 52 -18.61 -1.36 2.50
C ASN A 52 -18.70 -1.32 4.04
N CYS A 53 -19.48 -0.42 4.62
CA CYS A 53 -19.40 -0.10 6.06
C CYS A 53 -20.72 -0.31 6.81
N TYR A 54 -21.87 0.03 6.21
CA TYR A 54 -23.16 0.00 6.91
C TYR A 54 -23.61 -1.40 7.33
N SER A 55 -23.07 -2.46 6.71
CA SER A 55 -23.31 -3.84 7.15
C SER A 55 -22.89 -4.10 8.60
N CYS A 56 -21.91 -3.34 9.11
CA CYS A 56 -21.39 -3.44 10.48
C CYS A 56 -21.56 -2.16 11.32
N HIS A 57 -21.72 -1.00 10.68
CA HIS A 57 -21.80 0.31 11.31
C HIS A 57 -23.03 1.11 10.86
N GLY A 58 -24.11 0.40 10.56
CA GLY A 58 -25.38 0.94 10.09
C GLY A 58 -26.54 0.63 11.05
N PRO A 59 -27.80 0.81 10.62
CA PRO A 59 -28.95 0.65 11.49
C PRO A 59 -29.15 -0.79 11.95
N SER A 60 -28.78 -1.77 11.11
CA SER A 60 -28.94 -3.20 11.40
C SER A 60 -27.92 -3.71 12.43
N LYS A 61 -26.70 -3.15 12.44
CA LYS A 61 -25.62 -3.56 13.33
C LYS A 61 -24.71 -2.36 13.60
N GLN A 62 -24.42 -2.14 14.88
CA GLN A 62 -23.67 -0.98 15.37
C GLN A 62 -22.43 -1.44 16.12
N LYS A 63 -21.47 -2.03 15.40
CA LYS A 63 -20.22 -2.48 16.03
C LYS A 63 -19.51 -1.31 16.70
N SER A 64 -19.03 -1.56 17.91
CA SER A 64 -18.31 -0.58 18.73
C SER A 64 -19.07 0.71 19.02
N GLY A 65 -20.41 0.70 18.90
CA GLY A 65 -21.25 1.89 19.12
C GLY A 65 -21.08 2.99 18.08
N PHE A 66 -20.43 2.70 16.93
CA PHE A 66 -20.16 3.69 15.91
C PHE A 66 -21.19 3.63 14.78
N ARG A 67 -21.79 4.79 14.46
CA ARG A 67 -22.83 4.97 13.45
C ARG A 67 -22.30 5.82 12.29
N LEU A 68 -22.13 5.19 11.13
CA LEU A 68 -21.69 5.87 9.89
C LEU A 68 -22.86 6.26 8.98
N ASP A 69 -24.05 5.71 9.21
CA ASP A 69 -25.27 5.98 8.44
C ASP A 69 -26.01 7.24 8.91
N ALA A 70 -25.73 7.69 10.13
CA ALA A 70 -26.22 8.95 10.66
C ALA A 70 -25.29 10.07 10.20
N ALA A 71 -25.50 10.59 8.98
CA ALA A 71 -24.98 11.91 8.66
C ALA A 71 -25.56 12.94 9.66
N PRO A 72 -24.81 14.01 10.03
CA PRO A 72 -25.33 15.08 10.87
C PRO A 72 -26.51 15.81 10.22
#